data_AF-A0A970KBF0-F1
#
_entry.id   AF-A0A970KBF0-F1
#
_cell.length_a   1.000
_cell.length_b   1.000
_cell.length_c   1.000
_cell.angle_alpha   90.00
_cell.angle_beta   90.00
_cell.angle_gamma   90.00
#
_symmetry.space_group_name_H-M   'P 1'
#
loop_
_entity.id
_entity.type
_entity.pdbx_description
1 polymer ?
#
loop_
_entity_poly.entity_id
_entity_poly.type
_entity_poly.pdbx_seq_one_letter_code
_entity_poly.pdbx_strand_id
1 'polypeptide(L)'
;MSYQHFSYSPLTAGKHTVGLAGDFTSWEIIPLEEIGGIYTLSIDLPPGVYQYKFIVDGNWIPDKNNPHQVSDNFGGVNSLLIVEEEKEEVTWEDILAQLPNKAPEKFYQFFRSDVNNYELRFSWYPKLAETINLLTESWNIEFKRIGQNPLYEVFYCLFKQTGIFSFRIKIQYENKALYFGAEGFSEKEEDISPLKINLKDIPLFAIPDWVSRSIIYQIFPDRFYNGNKDNDPDFSEWYYADCKEPPPDGKTLSPEKEYYHLVSDWNDISGLKQSPWQKKGIPDFFSFYGGDIAGVRQKLEYLLDLGINVIYFNPLWQAKSNHKYDSADYHSIDPHFATTEEMMDFVKIAHQKGIRIILDVAFNHTGETFWAFRDCVEKGPQSPYWNWYDWKKWPLPKPLPPDFNPKEYYQCWWGIKDMPDLNYDLALPHPDENAVRDIRKARPNAPLVDYLISTVRWWLIDIGIDGFRLDVPDEVPFWFWELFR
;
A
#
# COMPACT_ATOMS: atom_id res chain seq x y z
N MET A 1 -16.59 -13.37 -17.06
CA MET A 1 -16.29 -14.04 -15.78
C MET A 1 -16.45 -15.51 -16.05
N SER A 2 -15.51 -16.33 -15.59
CA SER A 2 -15.54 -17.78 -15.71
C SER A 2 -15.78 -18.36 -14.33
N TYR A 3 -16.65 -19.36 -14.25
CA TYR A 3 -17.05 -20.00 -13.00
C TYR A 3 -15.96 -21.00 -12.60
N GLN A 4 -15.18 -20.67 -11.56
CA GLN A 4 -14.05 -21.48 -11.14
C GLN A 4 -14.42 -22.32 -9.93
N HIS A 5 -14.21 -23.63 -10.04
CA HIS A 5 -14.55 -24.59 -9.00
C HIS A 5 -13.28 -25.11 -8.31
N PHE A 6 -13.13 -24.76 -7.04
CA PHE A 6 -12.05 -25.23 -6.20
C PHE A 6 -12.54 -26.41 -5.36
N SER A 7 -11.72 -27.46 -5.29
CA SER A 7 -12.00 -28.62 -4.45
C SER A 7 -10.74 -29.12 -3.75
N TYR A 8 -10.91 -29.58 -2.52
CA TYR A 8 -9.83 -30.14 -1.71
C TYR A 8 -10.29 -31.39 -0.96
N SER A 9 -9.48 -32.44 -1.00
CA SER A 9 -9.73 -33.71 -0.29
C SER A 9 -8.61 -33.96 0.73
N PRO A 10 -8.91 -33.91 2.04
CA PRO A 10 -7.93 -34.23 3.08
C PRO A 10 -7.42 -35.68 2.98
N LEU A 11 -6.14 -35.89 3.34
CA LEU A 11 -5.50 -37.22 3.32
C LEU A 11 -5.86 -38.10 4.53
N THR A 12 -6.44 -37.50 5.57
CA THR A 12 -6.78 -38.17 6.83
C THR A 12 -8.29 -38.17 7.03
N ALA A 13 -8.81 -39.24 7.65
CA ALA A 13 -10.20 -39.28 8.07
C ALA A 13 -10.41 -38.39 9.31
N GLY A 14 -11.41 -37.51 9.27
CA GLY A 14 -11.71 -36.58 10.36
C GLY A 14 -12.37 -35.30 9.86
N LYS A 15 -12.85 -34.47 10.80
CA LYS A 15 -13.39 -33.15 10.47
C LYS A 15 -12.23 -32.16 10.36
N HIS A 16 -12.08 -31.54 9.21
CA HIS A 16 -11.07 -30.51 8.94
C HIS A 16 -11.73 -29.14 8.77
N THR A 17 -10.95 -28.09 8.99
CA THR A 17 -11.28 -26.72 8.58
C THR A 17 -10.49 -26.42 7.32
N VAL A 18 -11.19 -26.11 6.23
CA VAL A 18 -10.56 -25.83 4.93
C VAL A 18 -11.03 -24.47 4.45
N GLY A 19 -10.09 -23.63 4.04
CA GLY A 19 -10.34 -22.35 3.41
C GLY A 19 -9.48 -22.13 2.17
N LEU A 20 -9.81 -21.10 1.40
CA LEU A 20 -9.11 -20.66 0.20
C LEU A 20 -8.78 -19.19 0.35
N ALA A 21 -7.55 -18.81 0.00
CA ALA A 21 -7.15 -17.42 -0.09
C ALA A 21 -6.28 -17.21 -1.33
N GLY A 22 -6.39 -16.04 -1.96
CA GLY A 22 -5.60 -15.68 -3.11
C GLY A 22 -5.84 -14.25 -3.55
N ASP A 23 -5.30 -13.87 -4.70
CA ASP A 23 -5.41 -12.51 -5.24
C ASP A 23 -6.87 -12.04 -5.36
N PHE A 24 -7.79 -12.97 -5.67
CA PHE A 24 -9.23 -12.70 -5.80
C PHE A 24 -10.00 -12.59 -4.47
N THR A 25 -9.35 -12.89 -3.34
CA THR A 25 -9.89 -12.67 -1.99
C THR A 25 -9.08 -11.63 -1.24
N SER A 26 -8.17 -10.90 -1.91
CA SER A 26 -7.16 -10.06 -1.24
C SER A 26 -6.41 -10.82 -0.14
N TRP A 27 -6.18 -12.12 -0.36
CA TRP A 27 -5.55 -13.05 0.60
C TRP A 27 -6.31 -13.24 1.93
N GLU A 28 -7.58 -12.84 2.01
CA GLU A 28 -8.48 -13.23 3.09
C GLU A 28 -8.94 -14.69 2.93
N ILE A 29 -9.13 -15.39 4.06
CA ILE A 29 -9.52 -16.80 4.08
C ILE A 29 -11.04 -16.92 3.91
N ILE A 30 -11.48 -17.50 2.80
CA ILE A 30 -12.86 -17.88 2.58
C ILE A 30 -13.04 -19.35 2.95
N PRO A 31 -13.95 -19.72 3.86
CA PRO A 31 -14.20 -21.12 4.23
C PRO A 31 -14.82 -21.91 3.06
N LEU A 32 -14.38 -23.15 2.88
CA LEU A 32 -14.96 -24.10 1.92
C LEU A 32 -16.10 -24.89 2.58
N GLU A 33 -17.13 -25.22 1.79
CA GLU A 33 -18.23 -26.07 2.22
C GLU A 33 -17.86 -27.56 2.09
N GLU A 34 -18.11 -28.35 3.13
CA GLU A 34 -17.87 -29.79 3.12
C GLU A 34 -19.09 -30.55 2.56
N ILE A 35 -18.88 -31.29 1.47
CA ILE A 35 -19.89 -32.15 0.85
C ILE A 35 -19.29 -33.55 0.67
N GLY A 36 -19.67 -34.48 1.56
CA GLY A 36 -19.28 -35.90 1.44
C GLY A 36 -17.77 -36.15 1.57
N GLY A 37 -17.08 -35.40 2.44
CA GLY A 37 -15.63 -35.50 2.64
C GLY A 37 -14.77 -34.72 1.64
N ILE A 38 -15.38 -33.98 0.71
CA ILE A 38 -14.70 -33.06 -0.21
C ILE A 38 -15.10 -31.64 0.18
N TYR A 39 -14.11 -30.76 0.31
CA TYR A 39 -14.31 -29.35 0.59
C TYR A 39 -14.35 -28.59 -0.73
N THR A 40 -15.37 -27.77 -0.95
CA THR A 40 -15.58 -27.09 -2.24
C THR A 40 -15.95 -25.62 -2.08
N LEU A 41 -15.56 -24.82 -3.07
CA LEU A 41 -15.97 -23.43 -3.21
C LEU A 41 -16.00 -23.08 -4.70
N SER A 42 -17.03 -22.36 -5.12
CA SER A 42 -17.12 -21.84 -6.49
C SER A 42 -17.13 -20.32 -6.46
N ILE A 43 -16.28 -19.70 -7.28
CA ILE A 43 -16.14 -18.25 -7.37
C ILE A 43 -16.16 -17.84 -8.84
N ASP A 44 -16.87 -16.76 -9.14
CA ASP A 44 -16.79 -16.08 -10.43
C ASP A 44 -15.53 -15.22 -10.51
N LEU A 45 -14.62 -15.57 -11.43
CA LEU A 45 -13.39 -14.82 -11.64
C LEU A 45 -13.35 -14.15 -13.02
N PRO A 46 -12.90 -12.88 -13.15
CA PRO A 46 -12.57 -12.32 -14.44
C PRO A 46 -11.41 -13.09 -15.10
N PRO A 47 -11.21 -12.97 -16.43
CA PRO A 47 -10.01 -13.46 -17.07
C PRO A 47 -8.77 -12.82 -16.46
N GLY A 48 -7.74 -13.62 -16.21
CA GLY A 48 -6.56 -13.17 -15.49
C GLY A 48 -5.71 -14.32 -14.99
N VAL A 49 -4.58 -13.95 -14.40
CA VAL A 49 -3.68 -14.87 -13.71
C VAL A 49 -3.75 -14.55 -12.23
N TYR A 50 -4.12 -15.54 -11.42
CA TYR A 50 -4.34 -15.39 -10.00
C TYR A 50 -3.47 -16.38 -9.22
N GLN A 51 -2.87 -15.91 -8.13
CA GLN A 51 -2.18 -16.73 -7.16
C GLN A 51 -3.14 -17.12 -6.03
N TYR A 52 -3.06 -18.36 -5.55
CA TYR A 52 -3.87 -18.84 -4.43
C TYR A 52 -3.20 -19.96 -3.62
N LYS A 53 -3.73 -20.22 -2.43
CA LYS A 53 -3.41 -21.35 -1.54
C LYS A 53 -4.67 -21.87 -0.83
N PHE A 54 -4.62 -23.14 -0.42
CA PHE A 54 -5.57 -23.68 0.55
C PHE A 54 -5.05 -23.49 1.97
N ILE A 55 -5.97 -23.32 2.91
CA ILE A 55 -5.68 -23.24 4.35
C ILE A 55 -6.37 -24.42 4.99
N VAL A 56 -5.59 -25.41 5.45
CA VAL A 56 -6.11 -26.64 6.06
C VAL A 56 -5.65 -26.69 7.51
N ASP A 57 -6.61 -26.58 8.43
CA ASP A 57 -6.37 -26.52 9.88
C ASP A 57 -5.29 -25.48 10.27
N GLY A 58 -5.39 -24.30 9.65
CA GLY A 58 -4.46 -23.18 9.84
C GLY A 58 -3.16 -23.25 9.02
N ASN A 59 -2.90 -24.34 8.30
CA ASN A 59 -1.70 -24.50 7.48
C ASN A 59 -1.94 -24.07 6.03
N TRP A 60 -1.12 -23.15 5.55
CA TRP A 60 -1.13 -22.66 4.17
C TRP A 60 -0.40 -23.63 3.26
N ILE A 61 -1.12 -24.25 2.32
CA ILE A 61 -0.58 -25.24 1.40
C ILE A 61 -0.91 -24.87 -0.04
N PRO A 62 0.02 -25.04 -0.99
CA PRO A 62 -0.31 -24.95 -2.41
C PRO A 62 -1.25 -26.11 -2.79
N ASP A 63 -2.08 -25.85 -3.79
CA ASP A 63 -2.84 -26.89 -4.47
C ASP A 63 -1.88 -27.86 -5.18
N LYS A 64 -1.83 -29.09 -4.66
CA LYS A 64 -0.96 -30.16 -5.18
C LYS A 64 -1.42 -30.68 -6.54
N ASN A 65 -2.69 -30.48 -6.90
CA ASN A 65 -3.23 -30.91 -8.18
C ASN A 65 -3.01 -29.86 -9.28
N ASN A 66 -2.62 -28.64 -8.92
CA ASN A 66 -2.30 -27.60 -9.88
C ASN A 66 -0.82 -27.69 -10.30
N PRO A 67 -0.51 -27.98 -11.57
CA PRO A 67 0.86 -28.10 -12.06
C PRO A 67 1.58 -26.75 -12.18
N HIS A 68 0.86 -25.63 -12.12
CA HIS A 68 1.40 -24.28 -12.22
C HIS A 68 1.58 -23.66 -10.85
N GLN A 69 2.82 -23.30 -10.54
CA GLN A 69 3.20 -22.70 -9.27
C GLN A 69 4.18 -21.56 -9.51
N VAL A 70 4.18 -20.58 -8.60
CA VAL A 70 5.08 -19.44 -8.60
C VAL A 70 5.67 -19.25 -7.20
N SER A 71 6.91 -18.78 -7.10
CA SER A 71 7.49 -18.47 -5.79
C SER A 71 6.68 -17.40 -5.07
N ASP A 72 6.42 -17.60 -3.78
CA ASP A 72 5.70 -16.62 -2.96
C ASP A 72 6.60 -15.52 -2.38
N ASN A 73 7.88 -15.47 -2.76
CA ASN A 73 8.91 -14.57 -2.24
C ASN A 73 9.24 -14.71 -0.74
N PHE A 74 8.63 -15.68 -0.03
CA PHE A 74 8.87 -15.98 1.40
C PHE A 74 9.43 -17.38 1.63
N GLY A 75 9.95 -18.02 0.58
CA GLY A 75 10.55 -19.36 0.64
C GLY A 75 9.58 -20.52 0.40
N GLY A 76 8.32 -20.23 0.05
CA GLY A 76 7.32 -21.18 -0.39
C GLY A 76 6.88 -20.94 -1.85
N VAL A 77 5.76 -21.54 -2.21
CA VAL A 77 5.15 -21.43 -3.55
C VAL A 77 3.65 -21.23 -3.44
N ASN A 78 3.09 -20.39 -4.31
CA ASN A 78 1.66 -20.23 -4.54
C ASN A 78 1.22 -21.05 -5.75
N SER A 79 -0.03 -21.52 -5.75
CA SER A 79 -0.64 -22.12 -6.94
C SER A 79 -1.12 -21.02 -7.89
N LEU A 80 -0.94 -21.24 -9.20
CA LEU A 80 -1.27 -20.27 -10.22
C LEU A 80 -2.52 -20.73 -10.99
N LEU A 81 -3.60 -19.97 -10.88
CA LEU A 81 -4.82 -20.16 -11.66
C LEU A 81 -4.79 -19.23 -12.87
N ILE A 82 -4.85 -19.80 -14.07
CA ILE A 82 -5.00 -19.05 -15.32
C ILE A 82 -6.46 -19.17 -15.72
N VAL A 83 -7.21 -18.07 -15.58
CA VAL A 83 -8.57 -17.97 -16.08
C VAL A 83 -8.48 -17.41 -17.50
N GLU A 84 -8.53 -18.31 -18.47
CA GLU A 84 -8.55 -17.93 -19.88
C GLU A 84 -9.83 -17.15 -20.21
N GLU A 85 -9.70 -16.17 -21.10
CA GLU A 85 -10.85 -15.47 -21.63
C GLU A 85 -11.56 -16.36 -22.65
N GLU A 86 -12.63 -17.03 -22.23
CA GLU A 86 -13.64 -17.44 -23.20
C GLU A 86 -14.48 -16.22 -23.56
N LYS A 87 -14.22 -15.64 -24.73
CA LYS A 87 -15.16 -14.75 -25.40
C LYS A 87 -15.22 -15.03 -26.89
N GLU A 88 -16.45 -15.21 -27.35
CA GLU A 88 -16.84 -14.87 -28.73
C GLU A 88 -16.38 -13.42 -29.00
N GLU A 89 -15.74 -13.19 -30.17
CA GLU A 89 -15.39 -11.84 -30.59
C GLU A 89 -16.67 -10.99 -30.59
N VAL A 90 -16.75 -9.99 -29.70
CA VAL A 90 -17.86 -9.03 -29.66
C VAL A 90 -17.92 -8.37 -31.03
N THR A 91 -19.06 -8.40 -31.70
CA THR A 91 -19.25 -7.76 -33.00
C THR A 91 -19.78 -6.34 -32.84
N TRP A 92 -19.74 -5.55 -33.92
CA TRP A 92 -20.35 -4.22 -33.96
C TRP A 92 -21.86 -4.29 -33.65
N GLU A 93 -22.55 -5.31 -34.17
CA GLU A 93 -23.97 -5.56 -33.93
C GLU A 93 -24.27 -5.89 -32.46
N ASP A 94 -23.41 -6.69 -31.81
CA ASP A 94 -23.54 -7.01 -30.39
C ASP A 94 -23.41 -5.77 -29.51
N ILE A 95 -22.52 -4.84 -29.90
CA ILE A 95 -22.39 -3.55 -29.22
C ILE A 95 -23.69 -2.78 -29.37
N LEU A 96 -24.18 -2.55 -30.60
CA LEU A 96 -25.39 -1.77 -30.87
C LEU A 96 -26.60 -2.29 -30.10
N ALA A 97 -26.76 -3.61 -29.99
CA ALA A 97 -27.84 -4.24 -29.23
C ALA A 97 -27.78 -3.93 -27.72
N GLN A 98 -26.60 -3.64 -27.19
CA GLN A 98 -26.37 -3.39 -25.76
C GLN A 98 -26.22 -1.91 -25.39
N LEU A 99 -26.00 -1.02 -26.35
CA LEU A 99 -25.77 0.41 -26.09
C LEU A 99 -26.88 1.10 -25.27
N PRO A 100 -28.19 0.77 -25.42
CA PRO A 100 -29.23 1.37 -24.57
C PRO A 100 -29.07 1.06 -23.07
N ASN A 101 -28.31 0.02 -22.71
CA ASN A 101 -28.13 -0.45 -21.33
C ASN A 101 -26.76 -0.08 -20.72
N LYS A 102 -25.88 0.61 -21.46
CA LYS A 102 -24.52 0.95 -20.99
C LYS A 102 -24.45 2.38 -20.45
N ALA A 103 -23.86 2.52 -19.27
CA ALA A 103 -23.53 3.77 -18.60
C ALA A 103 -22.55 4.62 -19.44
N PRO A 104 -23.00 5.70 -20.12
CA PRO A 104 -22.20 6.47 -21.06
C PRO A 104 -20.96 7.10 -20.43
N GLU A 105 -21.02 7.45 -19.15
CA GLU A 105 -19.90 8.00 -18.37
C GLU A 105 -18.70 7.06 -18.24
N LYS A 106 -18.86 5.76 -18.51
CA LYS A 106 -17.75 4.79 -18.45
C LYS A 106 -16.82 4.82 -19.66
N PHE A 107 -17.25 5.46 -20.75
CA PHE A 107 -16.50 5.45 -22.01
C PHE A 107 -15.46 6.54 -22.09
N TYR A 108 -15.51 7.58 -21.26
CA TYR A 108 -14.57 8.70 -21.35
C TYR A 108 -14.06 9.14 -19.98
N GLN A 109 -12.86 9.71 -19.98
CA GLN A 109 -12.25 10.27 -18.78
C GLN A 109 -11.44 11.51 -19.12
N PHE A 110 -11.53 12.53 -18.27
CA PHE A 110 -10.72 13.74 -18.38
C PHE A 110 -9.55 13.68 -17.41
N PHE A 111 -8.39 14.10 -17.88
CA PHE A 111 -7.23 14.39 -17.07
C PHE A 111 -6.77 15.81 -17.35
N ARG A 112 -6.25 16.45 -16.31
CA ARG A 112 -5.77 17.82 -16.39
C ARG A 112 -4.37 17.88 -15.79
N SER A 113 -3.39 18.12 -16.65
CA SER A 113 -1.97 18.22 -16.29
C SER A 113 -1.52 19.67 -16.09
N ASP A 114 -2.28 20.66 -16.58
CA ASP A 114 -2.01 22.09 -16.44
C ASP A 114 -3.33 22.89 -16.54
N VAL A 115 -3.32 24.19 -16.22
CA VAL A 115 -4.49 25.08 -16.14
C VAL A 115 -5.36 25.02 -17.40
N ASN A 116 -4.75 24.91 -18.58
CA ASN A 116 -5.47 24.92 -19.86
C ASN A 116 -5.23 23.68 -20.73
N ASN A 117 -4.49 22.67 -20.25
CA ASN A 117 -4.18 21.48 -21.02
C ASN A 117 -4.99 20.30 -20.49
N TYR A 118 -5.83 19.75 -21.36
CA TYR A 118 -6.72 18.66 -21.03
C TYR A 118 -6.44 17.47 -21.92
N GLU A 119 -6.46 16.31 -21.31
CA GLU A 119 -6.44 15.02 -21.97
C GLU A 119 -7.82 14.41 -21.85
N LEU A 120 -8.46 14.13 -22.98
CA LEU A 120 -9.67 13.32 -23.03
C LEU A 120 -9.28 11.92 -23.49
N ARG A 121 -9.52 10.93 -22.63
CA ARG A 121 -9.44 9.52 -22.99
C ARG A 121 -10.82 9.00 -23.35
N PHE A 122 -10.88 8.14 -24.35
CA PHE A 122 -12.05 7.40 -24.75
C PHE A 122 -11.70 5.91 -24.85
N SER A 123 -12.44 5.07 -24.14
CA SER A 123 -12.29 3.62 -24.17
C SER A 123 -13.33 3.04 -25.12
N TRP A 124 -12.91 2.21 -26.06
CA TRP A 124 -13.79 1.57 -27.04
C TRP A 124 -13.48 0.08 -27.19
N TYR A 125 -14.35 -0.67 -27.86
CA TYR A 125 -14.15 -2.11 -28.03
C TYR A 125 -12.98 -2.40 -28.99
N PRO A 126 -12.13 -3.40 -28.70
CA PRO A 126 -10.95 -3.68 -29.50
C PRO A 126 -11.27 -4.00 -30.95
N LYS A 127 -10.47 -3.45 -31.88
CA LYS A 127 -10.57 -3.67 -33.34
C LYS A 127 -11.88 -3.20 -33.97
N LEU A 128 -12.76 -2.53 -33.22
CA LEU A 128 -14.06 -2.07 -33.69
C LEU A 128 -14.09 -0.55 -33.88
N ALA A 129 -12.95 0.03 -34.26
CA ALA A 129 -12.83 1.40 -34.71
C ALA A 129 -11.64 1.55 -35.65
N GLU A 130 -11.86 2.16 -36.82
CA GLU A 130 -10.79 2.61 -37.71
C GLU A 130 -10.31 4.00 -37.31
N THR A 131 -11.26 4.90 -36.99
CA THR A 131 -10.96 6.24 -36.47
C THR A 131 -11.95 6.62 -35.38
N ILE A 132 -11.46 7.41 -34.42
CA ILE A 132 -12.29 8.03 -33.38
C ILE A 132 -11.99 9.52 -33.39
N ASN A 133 -13.00 10.35 -33.52
CA ASN A 133 -12.86 11.79 -33.67
C ASN A 133 -13.62 12.54 -32.58
N LEU A 134 -12.94 13.46 -31.91
CA LEU A 134 -13.54 14.46 -31.05
C LEU A 134 -14.16 15.54 -31.94
N LEU A 135 -15.46 15.78 -31.81
CA LEU A 135 -16.20 16.77 -32.58
C LEU A 135 -16.65 17.90 -31.68
N THR A 136 -16.33 19.14 -32.05
CA THR A 136 -16.87 20.36 -31.43
C THR A 136 -17.54 21.22 -32.49
N GLU A 137 -18.14 22.34 -32.09
CA GLU A 137 -18.75 23.29 -33.03
C GLU A 137 -17.76 23.94 -34.01
N SER A 138 -16.48 24.05 -33.63
CA SER A 138 -15.50 24.84 -34.39
C SER A 138 -14.31 24.04 -34.91
N TRP A 139 -14.07 22.85 -34.36
CA TRP A 139 -12.93 22.02 -34.72
C TRP A 139 -13.21 20.54 -34.43
N ASN A 140 -12.44 19.67 -35.07
CA ASN A 140 -12.38 18.25 -34.75
C ASN A 140 -10.92 17.82 -34.56
N ILE A 141 -10.71 16.81 -33.72
CA ILE A 141 -9.40 16.21 -33.47
C ILE A 141 -9.57 14.69 -33.51
N GLU A 142 -8.77 14.02 -34.34
CA GLU A 142 -8.69 12.57 -34.31
C GLU A 142 -7.94 12.11 -33.05
N PHE A 143 -8.52 11.15 -32.34
CA PHE A 143 -7.88 10.52 -31.19
C PHE A 143 -6.74 9.61 -31.65
N LYS A 144 -5.70 9.52 -30.84
CA LYS A 144 -4.60 8.57 -31.01
C LYS A 144 -4.83 7.37 -30.10
N ARG A 145 -4.60 6.16 -30.59
CA ARG A 145 -4.59 4.94 -29.77
C ARG A 145 -3.37 4.91 -28.85
N ILE A 146 -3.56 4.64 -27.56
CA ILE A 146 -2.47 4.53 -26.56
C ILE A 146 -2.26 3.12 -26.04
N GLY A 147 -3.27 2.26 -26.09
CA GLY A 147 -3.14 0.90 -25.59
C GLY A 147 -4.41 0.10 -25.77
N GLN A 148 -4.32 -1.18 -25.43
CA GLN A 148 -5.45 -2.08 -25.39
C GLN A 148 -5.30 -3.07 -24.24
N ASN A 149 -6.43 -3.51 -23.70
CA ASN A 149 -6.55 -4.76 -22.97
C ASN A 149 -7.60 -5.62 -23.71
N PRO A 150 -7.90 -6.84 -23.25
CA PRO A 150 -8.84 -7.70 -23.96
C PRO A 150 -10.29 -7.17 -24.04
N LEU A 151 -10.65 -6.24 -23.15
CA LEU A 151 -11.99 -5.65 -23.09
C LEU A 151 -12.11 -4.34 -23.86
N TYR A 152 -11.04 -3.55 -23.92
CA TYR A 152 -11.05 -2.18 -24.42
C TYR A 152 -9.74 -1.77 -25.10
N GLU A 153 -9.85 -1.03 -26.18
CA GLU A 153 -8.83 -0.12 -26.69
C GLU A 153 -9.02 1.27 -26.08
N VAL A 154 -7.93 1.93 -25.73
CA VAL A 154 -7.96 3.28 -25.17
C VAL A 154 -7.34 4.25 -26.16
N PHE A 155 -8.07 5.31 -26.39
CA PHE A 155 -7.73 6.39 -27.30
C PHE A 155 -7.64 7.70 -26.50
N TYR A 156 -6.79 8.62 -26.92
CA TYR A 156 -6.71 9.94 -26.29
C TYR A 156 -6.54 11.07 -27.31
N CYS A 157 -6.93 12.27 -26.90
CA CYS A 157 -6.49 13.50 -27.55
C CYS A 157 -6.14 14.55 -26.49
N LEU A 158 -5.28 15.49 -26.90
CA LEU A 158 -4.91 16.65 -26.10
C LEU A 158 -5.52 17.89 -26.75
N PHE A 159 -6.10 18.76 -25.93
CA PHE A 159 -6.67 20.01 -26.40
C PHE A 159 -6.51 21.13 -25.36
N LYS A 160 -6.65 22.36 -25.83
CA LYS A 160 -6.59 23.56 -24.99
C LYS A 160 -7.92 24.29 -25.03
N GLN A 161 -8.57 24.43 -23.89
CA GLN A 161 -9.84 25.14 -23.77
C GLN A 161 -10.08 25.62 -22.33
N THR A 162 -10.97 26.58 -22.15
CA THR A 162 -11.41 27.09 -20.85
C THR A 162 -12.93 27.14 -20.78
N GLY A 163 -13.49 26.96 -19.59
CA GLY A 163 -14.93 27.08 -19.36
C GLY A 163 -15.70 25.82 -19.73
N ILE A 164 -16.89 25.99 -20.30
CA ILE A 164 -17.76 24.88 -20.70
C ILE A 164 -17.21 24.28 -22.00
N PHE A 165 -16.92 22.99 -21.97
CA PHE A 165 -16.50 22.20 -23.10
C PHE A 165 -17.68 21.40 -23.63
N SER A 166 -18.04 21.64 -24.89
CA SER A 166 -19.18 21.06 -25.59
C SER A 166 -18.67 20.18 -26.72
N PHE A 167 -18.90 18.86 -26.66
CA PHE A 167 -18.31 17.92 -27.61
C PHE A 167 -19.17 16.68 -27.88
N ARG A 168 -18.91 16.03 -29.01
CA ARG A 168 -19.35 14.67 -29.35
C ARG A 168 -18.13 13.83 -29.69
N ILE A 169 -18.28 12.52 -29.72
CA ILE A 169 -17.24 11.62 -30.23
C ILE A 169 -17.83 10.81 -31.37
N LYS A 170 -17.17 10.77 -32.52
CA LYS A 170 -17.56 9.93 -33.66
C LYS A 170 -16.62 8.74 -33.76
N ILE A 171 -17.17 7.54 -33.75
CA ILE A 171 -16.48 6.28 -34.01
C ILE A 171 -16.81 5.85 -35.43
N GLN A 172 -15.79 5.66 -36.26
CA GLN A 172 -15.92 5.10 -37.60
C GLN A 172 -15.42 3.66 -37.60
N TYR A 173 -16.21 2.74 -38.14
CA TYR A 173 -15.82 1.34 -38.33
C TYR A 173 -16.41 0.82 -39.63
N GLU A 174 -15.56 0.43 -40.58
CA GLU A 174 -15.97 0.10 -41.95
C GLU A 174 -16.85 1.21 -42.56
N ASN A 175 -18.02 0.86 -43.10
CA ASN A 175 -19.00 1.81 -43.65
C ASN A 175 -19.99 2.35 -42.61
N LYS A 176 -19.79 2.06 -41.32
CA LYS A 176 -20.69 2.44 -40.22
C LYS A 176 -20.08 3.56 -39.39
N ALA A 177 -20.95 4.39 -38.80
CA ALA A 177 -20.56 5.43 -37.87
C ALA A 177 -21.46 5.41 -36.65
N LEU A 178 -20.87 5.68 -35.49
CA LEU A 178 -21.58 5.84 -34.23
C LEU A 178 -21.14 7.14 -33.57
N TYR A 179 -22.09 7.88 -33.02
CA TYR A 179 -21.87 9.15 -32.36
C TYR A 179 -22.19 9.03 -30.88
N PHE A 180 -21.29 9.54 -30.05
CA PHE A 180 -21.41 9.56 -28.61
C PHE A 180 -21.60 11.01 -28.12
N GLY A 181 -22.58 11.22 -27.24
CA GLY A 181 -22.99 12.52 -26.74
C GLY A 181 -23.86 12.44 -25.49
N ALA A 182 -24.69 13.45 -25.24
CA ALA A 182 -25.43 13.60 -23.98
C ALA A 182 -26.45 12.49 -23.73
N GLU A 183 -27.02 11.94 -24.79
CA GLU A 183 -28.00 10.86 -24.77
C GLU A 183 -27.35 9.47 -24.87
N GLY A 184 -26.02 9.38 -24.78
CA GLY A 184 -25.27 8.14 -24.96
C GLY A 184 -24.83 7.97 -26.41
N PHE A 185 -25.31 6.94 -27.10
CA PHE A 185 -24.88 6.60 -28.45
C PHE A 185 -26.01 6.65 -29.47
N SER A 186 -25.70 7.09 -30.68
CA SER A 186 -26.63 7.09 -31.82
C SER A 186 -25.91 6.82 -33.13
N GLU A 187 -26.55 6.11 -34.05
CA GLU A 187 -26.05 5.94 -35.43
C GLU A 187 -26.19 7.23 -36.26
N LYS A 188 -27.00 8.20 -35.82
CA LYS A 188 -27.19 9.49 -36.49
C LYS A 188 -26.72 10.64 -35.61
N GLU A 189 -25.92 11.53 -36.19
CA GLU A 189 -25.38 12.69 -35.49
C GLU A 189 -26.46 13.68 -35.05
N GLU A 190 -27.52 13.86 -35.86
CA GLU A 190 -28.64 14.74 -35.56
C GLU A 190 -29.47 14.33 -34.33
N ASP A 191 -29.40 13.04 -33.96
CA ASP A 191 -30.12 12.47 -32.81
C ASP A 191 -29.31 12.58 -31.51
N ILE A 192 -28.07 13.10 -31.54
CA ILE A 192 -27.21 13.21 -30.36
C ILE A 192 -26.82 14.68 -30.10
N SER A 193 -27.04 15.14 -28.88
CA SER A 193 -26.57 16.45 -28.40
C SER A 193 -25.12 16.35 -27.92
N PRO A 194 -24.34 17.45 -27.94
CA PRO A 194 -23.01 17.44 -27.36
C PRO A 194 -23.06 17.27 -25.84
N LEU A 195 -22.11 16.50 -25.29
CA LEU A 195 -21.81 16.51 -23.86
C LEU A 195 -21.27 17.87 -23.46
N LYS A 196 -21.73 18.39 -22.32
CA LYS A 196 -21.28 19.67 -21.77
C LYS A 196 -20.63 19.45 -20.42
N ILE A 197 -19.34 19.75 -20.33
CA ILE A 197 -18.54 19.58 -19.12
C ILE A 197 -17.93 20.92 -18.74
N ASN A 198 -18.02 21.29 -17.47
CA ASN A 198 -17.30 22.44 -16.95
C ASN A 198 -15.86 22.01 -16.64
N LEU A 199 -14.91 22.43 -17.48
CA LEU A 199 -13.51 22.04 -17.36
C LEU A 199 -12.82 22.53 -16.07
N LYS A 200 -13.45 23.47 -15.35
CA LYS A 200 -12.98 23.92 -14.03
C LYS A 200 -13.19 22.87 -12.94
N ASP A 201 -14.16 21.98 -13.12
CA ASP A 201 -14.50 20.93 -12.14
C ASP A 201 -13.57 19.72 -12.27
N ILE A 202 -12.75 19.67 -13.32
CA ILE A 202 -11.72 18.64 -13.49
C ILE A 202 -10.52 19.00 -12.59
N PRO A 203 -10.19 18.16 -11.59
CA PRO A 203 -9.12 18.43 -10.66
C PRO A 203 -7.77 18.46 -11.39
N LEU A 204 -6.93 19.43 -11.02
CA LEU A 204 -5.56 19.50 -11.50
C LEU A 204 -4.73 18.43 -10.77
N PHE A 205 -4.22 17.45 -11.51
CA PHE A 205 -3.23 16.53 -10.96
C PHE A 205 -1.84 17.12 -11.19
N ALA A 206 -1.39 17.95 -10.24
CA ALA A 206 -0.04 18.48 -10.22
C ALA A 206 0.86 17.60 -9.33
N ILE A 207 2.08 17.39 -9.81
CA ILE A 207 3.19 16.79 -9.05
C ILE A 207 4.33 17.81 -8.98
N PRO A 208 5.20 17.75 -7.96
CA PRO A 208 6.42 18.56 -7.96
C PRO A 208 7.30 18.22 -9.18
N ASP A 209 7.77 19.25 -9.89
CA ASP A 209 8.51 19.09 -11.16
C ASP A 209 9.72 18.15 -11.06
N TRP A 210 10.39 18.14 -9.90
CA TRP A 210 11.59 17.34 -9.66
C TRP A 210 11.32 15.83 -9.68
N VAL A 211 10.11 15.38 -9.33
CA VAL A 211 9.75 13.94 -9.23
C VAL A 211 9.95 13.23 -10.57
N SER A 212 9.59 13.89 -11.67
CA SER A 212 9.70 13.33 -13.03
C SER A 212 11.15 13.08 -13.49
N ARG A 213 12.14 13.66 -12.79
CA ARG A 213 13.57 13.57 -13.09
C ARG A 213 14.33 12.85 -11.97
N SER A 214 13.63 12.20 -11.06
CA SER A 214 14.21 11.55 -9.90
C SER A 214 14.82 10.19 -10.23
N ILE A 215 16.01 9.94 -9.71
CA ILE A 215 16.63 8.62 -9.56
C ILE A 215 16.72 8.39 -8.05
N ILE A 216 15.84 7.52 -7.55
CA ILE A 216 15.66 7.27 -6.12
C ILE A 216 16.57 6.13 -5.67
N TYR A 217 17.27 6.32 -4.55
CA TYR A 217 18.04 5.28 -3.87
C TYR A 217 17.45 5.03 -2.49
N GLN A 218 16.97 3.81 -2.25
CA GLN A 218 16.44 3.42 -0.94
C GLN A 218 17.59 3.06 0.01
N ILE A 219 17.57 3.60 1.22
CA ILE A 219 18.51 3.30 2.29
C ILE A 219 17.75 2.73 3.48
N PHE A 220 18.13 1.52 3.89
CA PHE A 220 17.80 0.96 5.20
C PHE A 220 18.92 1.38 6.18
N PRO A 221 18.69 2.37 7.06
CA PRO A 221 19.76 3.09 7.77
C PRO A 221 20.67 2.18 8.59
N ASP A 222 20.08 1.32 9.42
CA ASP A 222 20.81 0.40 10.32
C ASP A 222 21.82 -0.49 9.59
N ARG A 223 21.67 -0.71 8.27
CA ARG A 223 22.54 -1.61 7.48
C ARG A 223 23.36 -0.90 6.41
N PHE A 224 23.25 0.42 6.29
CA PHE A 224 23.94 1.13 5.22
C PHE A 224 25.42 1.35 5.54
N TYR A 225 25.70 2.02 6.66
CA TYR A 225 27.05 2.22 7.16
C TYR A 225 27.02 2.74 8.60
N ASN A 226 27.79 2.14 9.51
CA ASN A 226 28.06 2.69 10.85
C ASN A 226 29.15 3.77 10.72
N GLY A 227 28.73 5.02 10.83
CA GLY A 227 29.60 6.19 10.71
C GLY A 227 29.91 6.85 12.05
N ASN A 228 29.08 6.65 13.06
CA ASN A 228 29.27 7.13 14.41
C ASN A 228 29.05 5.97 15.40
N LYS A 229 30.11 5.59 16.12
CA LYS A 229 30.01 4.52 17.12
C LYS A 229 29.51 5.00 18.48
N ASP A 230 29.51 6.32 18.70
CA ASP A 230 29.10 6.88 19.98
C ASP A 230 27.57 6.86 20.17
N ASN A 231 26.80 6.66 19.09
CA ASN A 231 25.36 6.44 19.12
C ASN A 231 24.96 5.00 18.73
N ASP A 232 25.91 4.06 18.74
CA ASP A 232 25.59 2.64 18.63
C ASP A 232 24.61 2.23 19.77
N PRO A 233 23.60 1.39 19.49
CA PRO A 233 22.66 0.94 20.52
C PRO A 233 23.33 0.31 21.74
N ASP A 234 23.17 0.97 22.89
CA ASP A 234 23.48 0.43 24.22
C ASP A 234 22.25 -0.17 24.90
N PHE A 235 21.09 -0.06 24.25
CA PHE A 235 19.78 -0.53 24.69
C PHE A 235 19.39 0.02 26.08
N SER A 236 19.80 1.25 26.40
CA SER A 236 19.52 1.89 27.70
C SER A 236 18.08 2.39 27.83
N GLU A 237 17.37 2.62 26.72
CA GLU A 237 16.00 3.12 26.71
C GLU A 237 15.03 2.22 27.46
N TRP A 238 13.96 2.83 27.98
CA TRP A 238 12.99 2.15 28.84
C TRP A 238 12.28 1.01 28.12
N TYR A 239 12.08 1.11 26.80
CA TYR A 239 11.40 0.10 25.99
C TYR A 239 12.27 -1.11 25.65
N TYR A 240 13.56 -1.10 26.02
CA TYR A 240 14.42 -2.28 25.95
C TYR A 240 14.51 -3.05 27.27
N ALA A 241 13.87 -2.58 28.34
CA ALA A 241 14.10 -3.07 29.71
C ALA A 241 13.94 -4.59 29.89
N ASP A 242 13.09 -5.24 29.10
CA ASP A 242 12.79 -6.67 29.15
C ASP A 242 13.43 -7.52 28.04
N CYS A 243 14.24 -6.91 27.16
CA CYS A 243 14.83 -7.57 25.99
C CYS A 243 16.34 -7.28 25.78
N LYS A 244 17.07 -6.92 26.85
CA LYS A 244 18.50 -6.54 26.77
C LYS A 244 19.50 -7.70 26.65
N GLU A 245 19.09 -8.92 26.97
CA GLU A 245 20.02 -10.06 27.03
C GLU A 245 19.65 -11.11 25.98
N PRO A 246 20.50 -11.30 24.94
CA PRO A 246 20.35 -12.46 24.08
C PRO A 246 20.55 -13.75 24.88
N PRO A 247 20.01 -14.88 24.40
CA PRO A 247 20.16 -16.15 25.10
C PRO A 247 21.62 -16.58 25.20
N PRO A 248 22.00 -17.37 26.22
CA PRO A 248 23.31 -17.99 26.23
C PRO A 248 23.52 -18.87 25.00
N ASP A 249 24.75 -18.92 24.48
CA ASP A 249 25.12 -19.71 23.31
C ASP A 249 24.56 -21.15 23.36
N GLY A 250 23.91 -21.56 22.28
CA GLY A 250 23.29 -22.88 22.16
C GLY A 250 21.95 -23.04 22.86
N LYS A 251 21.38 -21.98 23.45
CA LYS A 251 20.01 -21.97 23.99
C LYS A 251 19.08 -21.14 23.09
N THR A 252 17.86 -21.64 22.93
CA THR A 252 16.77 -20.92 22.26
C THR A 252 15.86 -20.27 23.30
N LEU A 253 15.36 -19.06 23.03
CA LEU A 253 14.24 -18.51 23.81
C LEU A 253 12.92 -19.15 23.41
N SER A 254 11.91 -18.95 24.24
CA SER A 254 10.55 -19.18 23.79
C SER A 254 10.26 -18.19 22.65
N PRO A 255 9.56 -18.60 21.57
CA PRO A 255 9.35 -17.77 20.37
C PRO A 255 8.77 -16.38 20.63
N GLU A 256 8.16 -16.19 21.80
CA GLU A 256 7.45 -14.98 22.20
C GLU A 256 8.37 -13.94 22.86
N LYS A 257 9.65 -14.26 23.12
CA LYS A 257 10.61 -13.34 23.75
C LYS A 257 11.49 -12.65 22.72
N GLU A 258 11.47 -11.34 22.76
CA GLU A 258 12.38 -10.46 22.02
C GLU A 258 13.72 -10.35 22.75
N TYR A 259 14.80 -10.18 21.98
CA TYR A 259 16.14 -9.93 22.51
C TYR A 259 16.92 -9.08 21.52
N TYR A 260 17.24 -7.83 21.84
CA TYR A 260 18.00 -6.97 20.93
C TYR A 260 19.49 -6.98 21.30
N HIS A 261 20.34 -6.95 20.28
CA HIS A 261 21.79 -6.91 20.46
C HIS A 261 22.46 -6.21 19.28
N LEU A 262 23.66 -5.67 19.52
CA LEU A 262 24.51 -5.08 18.50
C LEU A 262 25.49 -6.12 17.96
N VAL A 263 25.57 -6.24 16.64
CA VAL A 263 26.53 -7.13 15.98
C VAL A 263 27.95 -6.58 16.16
N SER A 264 28.84 -7.40 16.71
CA SER A 264 30.23 -6.99 17.02
C SER A 264 31.13 -6.78 15.79
N ASP A 265 30.87 -7.51 14.69
CA ASP A 265 31.52 -7.32 13.39
C ASP A 265 30.48 -6.94 12.34
N TRP A 266 30.52 -5.69 11.87
CA TRP A 266 29.63 -5.17 10.83
C TRP A 266 29.55 -6.07 9.57
N ASN A 267 30.63 -6.79 9.25
CA ASN A 267 30.66 -7.66 8.07
C ASN A 267 30.13 -9.07 8.32
N ASP A 268 29.82 -9.42 9.58
CA ASP A 268 29.23 -10.70 9.91
C ASP A 268 27.73 -10.71 9.56
N ILE A 269 27.44 -11.14 8.33
CA ILE A 269 26.08 -11.30 7.82
C ILE A 269 25.47 -12.68 8.13
N SER A 270 26.13 -13.53 8.94
CA SER A 270 25.65 -14.89 9.20
C SER A 270 24.29 -14.87 9.90
N GLY A 271 24.09 -13.93 10.82
CA GLY A 271 22.82 -13.68 11.51
C GLY A 271 21.65 -13.41 10.56
N LEU A 272 21.89 -12.76 9.41
CA LEU A 272 20.85 -12.47 8.41
C LEU A 272 20.30 -13.73 7.71
N LYS A 273 21.00 -14.86 7.82
CA LYS A 273 20.58 -16.16 7.28
C LYS A 273 20.14 -17.12 8.38
N GLN A 274 20.80 -17.05 9.53
CA GLN A 274 20.58 -17.94 10.66
C GLN A 274 20.90 -17.20 11.95
N SER A 275 19.88 -16.97 12.79
CA SER A 275 20.08 -16.54 14.17
C SER A 275 20.77 -17.64 14.98
N PRO A 276 21.77 -17.28 15.81
CA PRO A 276 22.40 -18.24 16.73
C PRO A 276 21.47 -18.67 17.87
N TRP A 277 20.33 -18.00 18.06
CA TRP A 277 19.38 -18.22 19.15
C TRP A 277 17.99 -18.67 18.70
N GLN A 278 17.79 -18.88 17.40
CA GLN A 278 16.55 -19.42 16.83
C GLN A 278 16.75 -20.79 16.21
N LYS A 279 15.63 -21.43 15.85
CA LYS A 279 15.64 -22.68 15.09
C LYS A 279 16.32 -22.50 13.73
N LYS A 280 16.76 -23.62 13.16
CA LYS A 280 17.43 -23.64 11.86
C LYS A 280 16.55 -23.01 10.76
N GLY A 281 17.12 -22.15 9.95
CA GLY A 281 16.48 -21.44 8.83
C GLY A 281 15.82 -20.12 9.19
N ILE A 282 15.92 -19.67 10.44
CA ILE A 282 15.31 -18.40 10.89
C ILE A 282 16.39 -17.33 11.00
N PRO A 283 16.32 -16.22 10.24
CA PRO A 283 17.20 -15.06 10.40
C PRO A 283 17.08 -14.40 11.77
N ASP A 284 18.10 -13.63 12.14
CA ASP A 284 18.09 -12.82 13.35
C ASP A 284 17.44 -11.45 13.12
N PHE A 285 16.13 -11.39 13.35
CA PHE A 285 15.35 -10.16 13.21
C PHE A 285 15.68 -9.09 14.26
N PHE A 286 16.38 -9.44 15.34
CA PHE A 286 16.63 -8.53 16.47
C PHE A 286 18.06 -7.97 16.51
N SER A 287 18.86 -8.27 15.49
CA SER A 287 20.21 -7.76 15.34
C SER A 287 20.24 -6.29 14.88
N PHE A 288 20.99 -5.46 15.58
CA PHE A 288 21.37 -4.11 15.15
C PHE A 288 22.78 -4.13 14.58
N TYR A 289 23.04 -3.34 13.56
CA TYR A 289 24.38 -3.16 13.00
C TYR A 289 24.94 -1.78 13.34
N GLY A 290 24.10 -0.82 13.74
CA GLY A 290 24.53 0.52 14.15
C GLY A 290 24.72 1.47 12.97
N GLY A 291 24.02 1.23 11.86
CA GLY A 291 24.07 2.14 10.71
C GLY A 291 23.30 3.41 10.99
N ASP A 292 23.85 4.56 10.58
CA ASP A 292 23.39 5.87 11.05
C ASP A 292 23.51 6.97 9.95
N ILE A 293 23.00 8.17 10.24
CA ILE A 293 23.03 9.30 9.28
C ILE A 293 24.45 9.83 9.04
N ALA A 294 25.34 9.77 10.04
CA ALA A 294 26.74 10.13 9.84
C ALA A 294 27.42 9.17 8.84
N GLY A 295 27.04 7.89 8.83
CA GLY A 295 27.51 6.91 7.88
C GLY A 295 26.99 7.17 6.48
N VAL A 296 25.72 7.54 6.34
CA VAL A 296 25.16 7.98 5.04
C VAL A 296 25.92 9.21 4.54
N ARG A 297 26.18 10.19 5.41
CA ARG A 297 26.96 11.39 5.09
C ARG A 297 28.37 11.04 4.60
N GLN A 298 29.04 10.06 5.21
CA GLN A 298 30.37 9.59 4.78
C GLN A 298 30.35 8.91 3.40
N LYS A 299 29.21 8.33 2.99
CA LYS A 299 29.03 7.68 1.67
C LYS A 299 28.35 8.57 0.63
N LEU A 300 28.17 9.86 0.91
CA LEU A 300 27.47 10.76 0.00
C LEU A 300 28.18 10.91 -1.35
N GLU A 301 29.52 10.86 -1.37
CA GLU A 301 30.28 10.88 -2.64
C GLU A 301 30.02 9.62 -3.49
N TYR A 302 29.84 8.46 -2.88
CA TYR A 302 29.44 7.24 -3.59
C TYR A 302 28.04 7.40 -4.21
N LEU A 303 27.10 7.98 -3.47
CA LEU A 303 25.74 8.23 -3.97
C LEU A 303 25.73 9.23 -5.13
N LEU A 304 26.57 10.27 -5.05
CA LEU A 304 26.73 11.25 -6.12
C LEU A 304 27.36 10.66 -7.38
N ASP A 305 28.40 9.83 -7.24
CA ASP A 305 29.04 9.13 -8.36
C ASP A 305 28.05 8.17 -9.07
N LEU A 306 27.17 7.54 -8.30
CA LEU A 306 26.07 6.72 -8.84
C LEU A 306 25.03 7.55 -9.62
N GLY A 307 24.96 8.87 -9.40
CA GLY A 307 24.08 9.78 -10.13
C GLY A 307 22.67 9.92 -9.56
N ILE A 308 22.46 9.52 -8.29
CA ILE A 308 21.16 9.63 -7.63
C ILE A 308 20.88 11.08 -7.23
N ASN A 309 19.60 11.45 -7.18
CA ASN A 309 19.18 12.79 -6.76
C ASN A 309 18.03 12.76 -5.73
N VAL A 310 17.64 11.57 -5.27
CA VAL A 310 16.71 11.38 -4.16
C VAL A 310 17.19 10.22 -3.30
N ILE A 311 17.30 10.44 -1.99
CA ILE A 311 17.44 9.37 -1.01
C ILE A 311 16.07 9.10 -0.40
N TYR A 312 15.64 7.85 -0.40
CA TYR A 312 14.46 7.37 0.30
C TYR A 312 14.90 6.55 1.51
N PHE A 313 14.65 7.02 2.72
CA PHE A 313 14.96 6.26 3.93
C PHE A 313 13.78 5.42 4.37
N ASN A 314 14.04 4.20 4.84
CA ASN A 314 13.18 3.53 5.81
C ASN A 314 12.99 4.40 7.08
N PRO A 315 12.05 4.08 7.99
CA PRO A 315 11.70 5.00 9.07
C PRO A 315 12.91 5.40 9.94
N LEU A 316 12.96 6.68 10.31
CA LEU A 316 14.06 7.30 11.07
C LEU A 316 13.69 7.74 12.49
N TRP A 317 12.42 7.58 12.87
CA TRP A 317 11.93 7.99 14.17
C TRP A 317 12.26 6.98 15.26
N GLN A 318 12.12 7.42 16.50
CA GLN A 318 12.35 6.57 17.66
C GLN A 318 11.46 5.32 17.63
N ALA A 319 12.05 4.14 17.73
CA ALA A 319 11.33 2.87 17.82
C ALA A 319 12.17 1.75 18.46
N LYS A 320 11.51 0.68 18.89
CA LYS A 320 12.14 -0.45 19.57
C LYS A 320 12.94 -1.31 18.57
N SER A 321 12.36 -1.68 17.43
CA SER A 321 13.01 -2.57 16.47
C SER A 321 14.17 -1.93 15.68
N ASN A 322 14.94 -2.73 14.95
CA ASN A 322 15.93 -2.23 13.99
C ASN A 322 15.29 -1.61 12.73
N HIS A 323 14.08 -2.03 12.36
CA HIS A 323 13.36 -1.59 11.15
C HIS A 323 12.49 -0.36 11.37
N LYS A 324 12.18 -0.03 12.62
CA LYS A 324 11.52 1.21 13.09
C LYS A 324 10.08 1.43 12.63
N TYR A 325 9.42 0.46 11.97
CA TYR A 325 7.99 0.56 11.63
C TYR A 325 7.07 0.59 12.88
N ASP A 326 7.56 0.11 14.02
CA ASP A 326 6.95 0.14 15.35
C ASP A 326 7.27 1.43 16.13
N SER A 327 6.85 2.58 15.58
CA SER A 327 7.13 3.91 16.15
C SER A 327 6.85 4.00 17.65
N ALA A 328 7.81 4.50 18.43
CA ALA A 328 7.64 4.91 19.82
C ALA A 328 7.29 6.41 19.94
N ASP A 329 7.79 7.24 19.02
CA ASP A 329 7.41 8.65 18.85
C ASP A 329 7.77 9.13 17.43
N TYR A 330 6.77 9.52 16.63
CA TYR A 330 7.03 10.02 15.28
C TYR A 330 7.66 11.43 15.24
N HIS A 331 7.58 12.17 16.33
CA HIS A 331 8.06 13.55 16.44
C HIS A 331 9.49 13.64 17.02
N SER A 332 10.21 12.52 17.00
CA SER A 332 11.58 12.38 17.48
C SER A 332 12.37 11.53 16.50
N ILE A 333 13.64 11.87 16.27
CA ILE A 333 14.57 11.02 15.52
C ILE A 333 15.07 9.93 16.46
N ASP A 334 15.25 8.71 15.95
CA ASP A 334 15.85 7.64 16.75
C ASP A 334 17.27 8.03 17.18
N PRO A 335 17.59 7.97 18.48
CA PRO A 335 18.88 8.41 18.99
C PRO A 335 20.05 7.60 18.38
N HIS A 336 19.80 6.37 17.91
CA HIS A 336 20.81 5.55 17.26
C HIS A 336 21.10 5.93 15.81
N PHE A 337 20.33 6.87 15.23
CA PHE A 337 20.54 7.33 13.86
C PHE A 337 21.15 8.73 13.78
N ALA A 338 20.64 9.67 14.58
CA ALA A 338 21.13 11.05 14.63
C ALA A 338 20.43 11.86 15.73
N THR A 339 21.03 12.97 16.13
CA THR A 339 20.28 14.07 16.76
C THR A 339 19.45 14.84 15.73
N THR A 340 18.49 15.63 16.22
CA THR A 340 17.71 16.55 15.37
C THR A 340 18.61 17.49 14.58
N GLU A 341 19.62 18.07 15.22
CA GLU A 341 20.57 18.98 14.59
C GLU A 341 21.41 18.29 13.50
N GLU A 342 21.87 17.06 13.75
CA GLU A 342 22.63 16.27 12.79
C GLU A 342 21.81 15.93 11.55
N MET A 343 20.52 15.60 11.71
CA MET A 343 19.63 15.34 10.58
C MET A 343 19.36 16.60 9.77
N MET A 344 19.07 17.73 10.43
CA MET A 344 18.89 19.02 9.74
C MET A 344 20.14 19.41 8.93
N ASP A 345 21.32 19.24 9.52
CA ASP A 345 22.59 19.50 8.83
C ASP A 345 22.82 18.53 7.65
N PHE A 346 22.45 17.25 7.80
CA PHE A 346 22.53 16.29 6.72
C PHE A 346 21.61 16.66 5.55
N VAL A 347 20.34 16.98 5.82
CA VAL A 347 19.36 17.42 4.81
C VAL A 347 19.90 18.63 4.05
N LYS A 348 20.42 19.64 4.77
CA LYS A 348 21.02 20.82 4.17
C LYS A 348 22.19 20.49 3.23
N ILE A 349 23.06 19.56 3.62
CA ILE A 349 24.19 19.12 2.80
C ILE A 349 23.71 18.33 1.57
N ALA A 350 22.72 17.46 1.73
CA ALA A 350 22.10 16.74 0.62
C ALA A 350 21.51 17.72 -0.40
N HIS A 351 20.76 18.72 0.06
CA HIS A 351 20.19 19.77 -0.80
C HIS A 351 21.26 20.57 -1.54
N GLN A 352 22.37 20.94 -0.89
CA GLN A 352 23.51 21.62 -1.54
C GLN A 352 24.13 20.79 -2.67
N LYS A 353 24.00 19.47 -2.60
CA LYS A 353 24.47 18.51 -3.59
C LYS A 353 23.37 18.09 -4.60
N GLY A 354 22.19 18.71 -4.55
CA GLY A 354 21.08 18.43 -5.45
C GLY A 354 20.33 17.13 -5.13
N ILE A 355 20.51 16.58 -3.92
CA ILE A 355 19.83 15.37 -3.44
C ILE A 355 18.65 15.77 -2.56
N ARG A 356 17.47 15.23 -2.86
CA ARG A 356 16.24 15.36 -2.06
C ARG A 356 16.10 14.19 -1.09
N ILE A 357 15.38 14.38 0.01
CA ILE A 357 15.18 13.37 1.06
C ILE A 357 13.69 13.02 1.16
N ILE A 358 13.36 11.73 1.04
CA ILE A 358 12.04 11.17 1.29
C ILE A 358 12.14 10.23 2.49
N LEU A 359 11.17 10.27 3.40
CA LEU A 359 11.08 9.34 4.52
C LEU A 359 9.91 8.39 4.38
N ASP A 360 10.12 7.13 4.76
CA ASP A 360 9.03 6.19 4.98
C ASP A 360 8.19 6.61 6.18
N VAL A 361 6.87 6.43 6.08
CA VAL A 361 5.97 6.66 7.20
C VAL A 361 4.82 5.65 7.32
N ALA A 362 4.79 4.91 8.44
CA ALA A 362 3.67 4.07 8.85
C ALA A 362 2.72 4.83 9.78
N PHE A 363 1.69 5.43 9.19
CA PHE A 363 0.59 6.06 9.91
C PHE A 363 -0.63 5.13 10.10
N ASN A 364 -0.59 3.90 9.60
CA ASN A 364 -1.63 2.91 9.90
C ASN A 364 -1.62 2.50 11.39
N HIS A 365 -0.42 2.25 11.93
CA HIS A 365 -0.22 1.74 13.28
C HIS A 365 0.99 2.41 13.94
N THR A 366 1.03 2.37 15.27
CA THR A 366 2.22 2.73 16.06
C THR A 366 2.95 1.47 16.52
N GLY A 367 4.05 1.61 17.26
CA GLY A 367 4.60 0.53 18.08
C GLY A 367 3.79 0.31 19.36
N GLU A 368 3.87 -0.87 19.98
CA GLU A 368 3.34 -1.11 21.34
C GLU A 368 4.06 -0.26 22.41
N THR A 369 5.21 0.31 22.05
CA THR A 369 6.02 1.21 22.87
C THR A 369 5.66 2.68 22.69
N PHE A 370 4.71 2.99 21.79
CA PHE A 370 4.28 4.36 21.55
C PHE A 370 3.69 4.98 22.82
N TRP A 371 4.11 6.20 23.13
CA TRP A 371 3.79 6.85 24.40
C TRP A 371 2.27 6.91 24.67
N ALA A 372 1.45 7.11 23.63
CA ALA A 372 0.00 7.17 23.75
C ALA A 372 -0.59 5.77 24.07
N PHE A 373 -0.12 4.74 23.38
CA PHE A 373 -0.53 3.35 23.64
C PHE A 373 -0.17 2.92 25.05
N ARG A 374 1.06 3.25 25.51
CA ARG A 374 1.50 2.97 26.88
C ARG A 374 0.63 3.63 27.93
N ASP A 375 0.23 4.89 27.71
CA ASP A 375 -0.69 5.60 28.60
C ASP A 375 -2.04 4.88 28.70
N CYS A 376 -2.56 4.38 27.57
CA CYS A 376 -3.76 3.54 27.54
C CYS A 376 -3.56 2.21 28.29
N VAL A 377 -2.42 1.54 28.14
CA VAL A 377 -2.10 0.29 28.85
C VAL A 377 -2.01 0.48 30.38
N GLU A 378 -1.63 1.67 30.83
CA GLU A 378 -1.50 2.01 32.24
C GLU A 378 -2.83 2.48 32.85
N LYS A 379 -3.53 3.39 32.18
CA LYS A 379 -4.71 4.09 32.71
C LYS A 379 -6.04 3.52 32.22
N GLY A 380 -6.02 2.63 31.23
CA GLY A 380 -7.21 2.08 30.60
C GLY A 380 -8.10 3.18 30.01
N PRO A 381 -9.45 3.04 30.08
CA PRO A 381 -10.42 4.02 29.58
C PRO A 381 -10.32 5.44 30.16
N GLN A 382 -9.48 5.67 31.17
CA GLN A 382 -9.21 7.00 31.72
C GLN A 382 -8.07 7.73 30.99
N SER A 383 -7.33 7.06 30.10
CA SER A 383 -6.34 7.71 29.24
C SER A 383 -7.01 8.73 28.30
N PRO A 384 -6.48 9.94 28.15
CA PRO A 384 -6.97 10.89 27.15
C PRO A 384 -6.73 10.40 25.71
N TYR A 385 -5.84 9.41 25.52
CA TYR A 385 -5.51 8.79 24.25
C TYR A 385 -6.26 7.49 24.00
N TRP A 386 -7.21 7.11 24.88
CA TRP A 386 -7.91 5.83 24.80
C TRP A 386 -8.51 5.57 23.41
N ASN A 387 -9.14 6.60 22.84
CA ASN A 387 -9.78 6.51 21.53
C ASN A 387 -8.81 6.67 20.34
N TRP A 388 -7.49 6.80 20.56
CA TRP A 388 -6.52 6.73 19.46
C TRP A 388 -6.36 5.30 18.93
N TYR A 389 -6.91 4.31 19.63
CA TYR A 389 -6.84 2.89 19.30
C TYR A 389 -8.22 2.25 19.44
N ASP A 390 -8.45 1.19 18.66
CA ASP A 390 -9.67 0.39 18.75
C ASP A 390 -9.52 -0.77 19.74
N TRP A 391 -10.12 -0.62 20.92
CA TRP A 391 -10.12 -1.64 21.98
C TRP A 391 -11.33 -2.57 21.86
N LYS A 392 -11.09 -3.88 21.86
CA LYS A 392 -12.10 -4.95 21.83
C LYS A 392 -12.37 -5.51 23.22
N LYS A 393 -11.34 -5.58 24.07
CA LYS A 393 -11.43 -6.11 25.44
C LYS A 393 -10.41 -5.44 26.35
N TRP A 394 -10.85 -5.13 27.57
CA TRP A 394 -10.03 -4.54 28.62
C TRP A 394 -10.46 -5.10 29.99
N PRO A 395 -9.55 -5.31 30.98
CA PRO A 395 -8.10 -5.05 30.95
C PRO A 395 -7.29 -6.08 30.16
N LEU A 396 -6.09 -5.68 29.73
CA LEU A 396 -5.08 -6.63 29.27
C LEU A 396 -4.65 -7.56 30.42
N PRO A 397 -4.32 -8.84 30.15
CA PRO A 397 -3.74 -9.74 31.14
C PRO A 397 -2.42 -9.18 31.71
N LYS A 398 -2.17 -9.39 33.00
CA LYS A 398 -0.91 -9.02 33.67
C LYS A 398 -0.42 -10.20 34.53
N PRO A 399 0.68 -10.90 34.15
CA PRO A 399 1.47 -10.72 32.92
C PRO A 399 0.69 -11.16 31.66
N LEU A 400 1.18 -10.80 30.48
CA LEU A 400 0.67 -11.35 29.22
C LEU A 400 0.98 -12.86 29.18
N PRO A 401 0.01 -13.71 28.81
CA PRO A 401 0.25 -15.14 28.67
C PRO A 401 1.09 -15.43 27.40
N PRO A 402 1.80 -16.57 27.32
CA PRO A 402 2.58 -16.92 26.13
C PRO A 402 1.74 -17.03 24.84
N ASP A 403 0.48 -17.46 24.95
CA ASP A 403 -0.48 -17.55 23.85
C ASP A 403 -1.32 -16.28 23.68
N PHE A 404 -0.80 -15.12 24.12
CA PHE A 404 -1.50 -13.85 24.01
C PHE A 404 -1.86 -13.53 22.55
N ASN A 405 -3.16 -13.47 22.29
CA ASN A 405 -3.71 -13.09 20.99
C ASN A 405 -4.17 -11.63 21.04
N PRO A 406 -3.42 -10.66 20.46
CA PRO A 406 -3.77 -9.26 20.53
C PRO A 406 -5.11 -8.94 19.85
N LYS A 407 -5.52 -9.71 18.84
CA LYS A 407 -6.80 -9.52 18.12
C LYS A 407 -8.03 -9.66 19.02
N GLU A 408 -7.91 -10.32 20.18
CA GLU A 408 -8.98 -10.41 21.17
C GLU A 408 -9.14 -9.14 22.01
N TYR A 409 -8.11 -8.29 22.06
CA TYR A 409 -8.03 -7.15 22.98
C TYR A 409 -8.05 -5.80 22.28
N TYR A 410 -7.37 -5.68 21.14
CA TYR A 410 -7.33 -4.45 20.36
C TYR A 410 -7.10 -4.75 18.88
N GLN A 411 -7.34 -3.74 18.05
CA GLN A 411 -7.03 -3.78 16.63
C GLN A 411 -5.53 -3.56 16.40
N CYS A 412 -4.93 -4.40 15.57
CA CYS A 412 -3.50 -4.37 15.29
C CYS A 412 -3.20 -4.98 13.92
N TRP A 413 -2.16 -4.45 13.29
CA TRP A 413 -1.80 -4.74 11.92
C TRP A 413 -1.53 -6.23 11.77
N TRP A 414 -2.41 -6.90 11.02
CA TRP A 414 -2.37 -8.34 10.76
C TRP A 414 -2.40 -9.25 12.01
N GLY A 415 -2.64 -8.69 13.20
CA GLY A 415 -2.55 -9.39 14.49
C GLY A 415 -1.17 -9.35 15.15
N ILE A 416 -0.26 -8.50 14.68
CA ILE A 416 1.06 -8.33 15.28
C ILE A 416 0.91 -7.48 16.54
N LYS A 417 1.24 -8.06 17.70
CA LYS A 417 1.07 -7.39 19.01
C LYS A 417 1.78 -6.03 19.06
N ASP A 418 2.93 -5.95 18.39
CA ASP A 418 3.82 -4.79 18.42
C ASP A 418 3.31 -3.62 17.58
N MET A 419 2.23 -3.80 16.82
CA MET A 419 1.73 -2.83 15.83
C MET A 419 0.24 -2.52 16.03
N PRO A 420 -0.16 -1.85 17.14
CA PRO A 420 -1.54 -1.42 17.35
C PRO A 420 -1.97 -0.35 16.32
N ASP A 421 -3.14 -0.58 15.70
CA ASP A 421 -3.67 0.29 14.65
C ASP A 421 -4.28 1.58 15.24
N LEU A 422 -4.10 2.69 14.53
CA LEU A 422 -4.62 3.99 14.89
C LEU A 422 -6.08 4.13 14.44
N ASN A 423 -6.95 4.65 15.31
CA ASN A 423 -8.36 4.93 15.01
C ASN A 423 -8.54 6.35 14.47
N TYR A 424 -8.82 6.48 13.17
CA TYR A 424 -9.02 7.76 12.49
C TYR A 424 -10.45 8.27 12.54
N ASP A 425 -11.43 7.37 12.59
CA ASP A 425 -12.85 7.65 12.60
C ASP A 425 -13.56 7.07 13.83
N LEU A 426 -14.05 7.95 14.70
CA LEU A 426 -14.73 7.53 15.91
C LEU A 426 -16.08 6.85 15.62
N ALA A 427 -16.67 7.01 14.43
CA ALA A 427 -17.97 6.43 14.09
C ALA A 427 -17.88 5.01 13.49
N LEU A 428 -16.75 4.63 12.90
CA LEU A 428 -16.55 3.34 12.25
C LEU A 428 -15.24 2.73 12.75
N PRO A 429 -15.26 1.48 13.24
CA PRO A 429 -14.02 0.82 13.62
C PRO A 429 -13.20 0.46 12.38
N HIS A 430 -11.92 0.23 12.57
CA HIS A 430 -11.10 -0.40 11.54
C HIS A 430 -11.57 -1.86 11.26
N PRO A 431 -11.54 -2.33 9.99
CA PRO A 431 -11.09 -1.64 8.77
C PRO A 431 -12.21 -0.86 8.04
N ASP A 432 -13.43 -0.78 8.57
CA ASP A 432 -14.57 -0.17 7.89
C ASP A 432 -14.34 1.33 7.59
N GLU A 433 -13.58 2.02 8.44
CA GLU A 433 -13.18 3.41 8.22
C GLU A 433 -12.35 3.62 6.93
N ASN A 434 -11.60 2.62 6.47
CA ASN A 434 -10.66 2.74 5.36
C ASN A 434 -11.38 3.03 4.02
N ALA A 435 -12.62 2.56 3.90
CA ALA A 435 -13.46 2.79 2.73
C ALA A 435 -14.04 4.22 2.66
N VAL A 436 -13.94 5.01 3.74
CA VAL A 436 -14.51 6.36 3.79
C VAL A 436 -13.63 7.32 2.98
N ARG A 437 -14.19 7.80 1.87
CA ARG A 437 -13.50 8.72 0.97
C ARG A 437 -13.75 10.20 1.26
N ASP A 438 -14.91 10.54 1.81
CA ASP A 438 -15.32 11.92 2.04
C ASP A 438 -15.37 12.22 3.53
N ILE A 439 -14.53 13.15 3.99
CA ILE A 439 -14.43 13.52 5.42
C ILE A 439 -15.78 13.94 6.02
N ARG A 440 -16.72 14.45 5.21
CA ARG A 440 -18.06 14.86 5.67
C ARG A 440 -18.94 13.68 6.09
N LYS A 441 -18.54 12.46 5.72
CA LYS A 441 -19.19 11.20 6.13
C LYS A 441 -18.46 10.53 7.30
N ALA A 442 -17.31 11.06 7.71
CA ALA A 442 -16.53 10.55 8.82
C ALA A 442 -16.89 11.27 10.13
N ARG A 443 -16.49 10.69 11.26
CA ARG A 443 -16.36 11.39 12.55
C ARG A 443 -14.89 11.42 12.97
N PRO A 444 -14.08 12.34 12.41
CA PRO A 444 -12.62 12.31 12.60
C PRO A 444 -12.20 12.36 14.06
N ASN A 445 -11.22 11.53 14.42
CA ASN A 445 -10.53 11.58 15.70
C ASN A 445 -9.56 12.77 15.72
N ALA A 446 -10.10 13.99 15.90
CA ALA A 446 -9.36 15.24 15.71
C ALA A 446 -8.02 15.31 16.48
N PRO A 447 -7.91 14.90 17.77
CA PRO A 447 -6.63 14.95 18.46
C PRO A 447 -5.53 14.08 17.84
N LEU A 448 -5.89 12.89 17.32
CA LEU A 448 -4.96 12.03 16.60
C LEU A 448 -4.56 12.68 15.27
N VAL A 449 -5.55 13.08 14.47
CA VAL A 449 -5.33 13.69 13.15
C VAL A 449 -4.44 14.93 13.28
N ASP A 450 -4.71 15.80 14.24
CA ASP A 450 -3.92 17.00 14.50
C ASP A 450 -2.47 16.66 14.89
N TYR A 451 -2.26 15.62 15.71
CA TYR A 451 -0.92 15.15 16.06
C TYR A 451 -0.15 14.64 14.83
N LEU A 452 -0.77 13.82 13.99
CA LEU A 452 -0.13 13.29 12.78
C LEU A 452 0.19 14.41 11.78
N ILE A 453 -0.73 15.35 11.55
CA ILE A 453 -0.49 16.51 10.70
C ILE A 453 0.63 17.40 11.29
N SER A 454 0.71 17.55 12.62
CA SER A 454 1.80 18.30 13.26
C SER A 454 3.16 17.62 13.05
N THR A 455 3.20 16.28 13.11
CA THR A 455 4.39 15.47 12.86
C THR A 455 4.88 15.64 11.42
N VAL A 456 3.97 15.58 10.45
CA VAL A 456 4.26 15.80 9.03
C VAL A 456 4.86 17.18 8.80
N ARG A 457 4.28 18.20 9.45
CA ARG A 457 4.79 19.58 9.36
C ARG A 457 6.18 19.71 9.95
N TRP A 458 6.47 19.09 11.08
CA TRP A 458 7.79 19.15 11.69
C TRP A 458 8.87 18.57 10.77
N TRP A 459 8.63 17.38 10.21
CA TRP A 459 9.57 16.77 9.27
C TRP A 459 9.76 17.60 7.99
N LEU A 460 8.69 18.14 7.40
CA LEU A 460 8.79 18.90 6.14
C LEU A 460 9.31 20.33 6.34
N ILE A 461 8.91 21.01 7.41
CA ILE A 461 9.18 22.45 7.63
C ILE A 461 10.40 22.64 8.52
N ASP A 462 10.49 21.90 9.62
CA ASP A 462 11.54 22.11 10.63
C ASP A 462 12.79 21.27 10.30
N ILE A 463 12.63 19.99 9.96
CA ILE A 463 13.75 19.13 9.52
C ILE A 463 14.14 19.43 8.06
N GLY A 464 13.16 19.73 7.21
CA GLY A 464 13.37 20.14 5.82
C GLY A 464 13.41 19.00 4.80
N ILE A 465 12.84 17.83 5.11
CA ILE A 465 12.73 16.75 4.10
C ILE A 465 11.79 17.16 2.96
N ASP A 466 11.83 16.42 1.85
CA ASP A 466 11.15 16.79 0.60
C ASP A 466 9.88 15.98 0.32
N GLY A 467 9.60 14.96 1.12
CA GLY A 467 8.37 14.18 0.99
C GLY A 467 8.34 12.91 1.84
N PHE A 468 7.24 12.19 1.71
CA PHE A 468 6.99 10.93 2.40
C PHE A 468 6.66 9.81 1.42
N ARG A 469 7.14 8.59 1.72
CA ARG A 469 6.61 7.33 1.20
C ARG A 469 5.65 6.82 2.27
N LEU A 470 4.39 6.60 1.90
CA LEU A 470 3.36 6.15 2.83
C LEU A 470 3.36 4.62 2.90
N ASP A 471 3.55 4.07 4.09
CA ASP A 471 3.44 2.64 4.36
C ASP A 471 1.98 2.25 4.57
N VAL A 472 1.58 1.13 3.96
CA VAL A 472 0.22 0.57 3.99
C VAL A 472 -0.90 1.65 3.82
N PRO A 473 -0.82 2.50 2.78
CA PRO A 473 -1.72 3.66 2.66
C PRO A 473 -3.19 3.27 2.41
N ASP A 474 -3.45 2.05 1.96
CA ASP A 474 -4.77 1.47 1.74
C ASP A 474 -5.48 1.03 3.03
N GLU A 475 -4.75 0.88 4.13
CA GLU A 475 -5.30 0.60 5.46
C GLU A 475 -5.52 1.88 6.30
N VAL A 476 -5.45 3.07 5.67
CA VAL A 476 -5.80 4.36 6.28
C VAL A 476 -6.93 5.01 5.48
N PRO A 477 -7.93 5.66 6.13
CA PRO A 477 -9.04 6.27 5.41
C PRO A 477 -8.61 7.26 4.32
N PHE A 478 -9.20 7.12 3.13
CA PHE A 478 -8.84 7.96 1.98
C PHE A 478 -9.02 9.47 2.27
N TRP A 479 -10.02 9.84 3.07
CA TRP A 479 -10.23 11.24 3.45
C TRP A 479 -9.06 11.85 4.23
N PHE A 480 -8.30 11.04 4.98
CA PHE A 480 -7.13 11.53 5.70
C PHE A 480 -6.02 11.88 4.72
N TRP A 481 -5.82 11.09 3.67
CA TRP A 481 -4.84 11.39 2.63
C TRP A 481 -5.19 12.62 1.79
N GLU A 482 -6.49 12.90 1.60
CA GLU A 482 -6.92 14.18 1.01
C GLU A 482 -6.62 15.39 1.89
N LEU A 483 -6.67 15.23 3.22
CA LEU A 483 -6.31 16.28 4.18
C LEU A 483 -4.80 16.44 4.33
N PHE A 484 -4.06 15.33 4.27
CA PHE A 484 -2.60 15.28 4.34
C PHE A 484 -1.95 16.00 3.14
N ARG A 485 -2.54 15.85 1.96
CA ARG A 485 -2.10 16.47 0.70
C ARG A 485 -2.42 17.97 0.67
#